data_AF-A0A0S8GED2-F1
#
_entry.id   AF-A0A0S8GED2-F1
#
_cell.length_a   1.000
_cell.length_b   1.000
_cell.length_c   1.000
_cell.angle_alpha   90.00
_cell.angle_beta   90.00
_cell.angle_gamma   90.00
#
_symmetry.space_group_name_H-M   'P 1'
#
loop_
_entity.id
_entity.type
_entity.pdbx_description
1 polymer ?
#
loop_
_entity_poly.entity_id
_entity_poly.type
_entity_poly.pdbx_seq_one_letter_code
_entity_poly.pdbx_strand_id
1 'polypeptide(L)'
;KNGITVDFFSGKRKIPRGLGDIIIKKKMPVLFACLVFHPTSTVHRYLGYIEPPVVFDCSIDEFNRVLVKKMEGFIRTYPDQWFVFHPEWIEER
;
A
#
# COMPACT_ATOMS: atom_id res chain seq x y z
N LYS A 1 6.79 -11.74 13.03
CA LYS A 1 5.63 -12.68 13.13
C LYS A 1 4.28 -12.01 13.45
N ASN A 2 4.19 -10.69 13.68
CA ASN A 2 2.93 -10.02 14.10
C ASN A 2 2.38 -9.07 13.00
N GLY A 3 1.95 -9.63 11.87
CA GLY A 3 1.19 -8.88 10.86
C GLY A 3 -0.31 -8.91 11.16
N ILE A 4 -1.05 -7.90 10.70
CA ILE A 4 -2.52 -7.90 10.73
C ILE A 4 -3.06 -8.55 9.46
N THR A 5 -4.07 -9.40 9.59
CA THR A 5 -4.76 -9.98 8.44
C THR A 5 -5.75 -8.96 7.89
N VAL A 6 -5.69 -8.73 6.58
CA VAL A 6 -6.59 -7.83 5.86
C VAL A 6 -7.12 -8.51 4.61
N ASP A 7 -8.34 -8.15 4.22
CA ASP A 7 -8.83 -8.42 2.87
C ASP A 7 -8.02 -7.57 1.89
N PHE A 8 -7.59 -8.18 0.79
CA PHE A 8 -6.76 -7.54 -0.22
C PHE A 8 -7.02 -8.20 -1.58
N PHE A 9 -7.65 -7.45 -2.48
CA PHE A 9 -8.31 -7.97 -3.69
C PHE A 9 -9.25 -9.15 -3.34
N SER A 10 -9.12 -10.28 -4.03
CA SER A 10 -9.96 -11.47 -3.84
C SER A 10 -9.44 -12.42 -2.75
N GLY A 11 -8.40 -12.03 -2.01
CA GLY A 11 -7.74 -12.87 -1.02
C GLY A 11 -7.50 -12.16 0.30
N LYS A 12 -6.83 -12.86 1.21
CA LYS A 12 -6.38 -12.32 2.50
C LYS A 12 -4.87 -12.36 2.57
N ARG A 13 -4.25 -11.29 3.07
CA ARG A 13 -2.81 -11.25 3.36
C ARG A 13 -2.52 -10.67 4.73
N LYS A 14 -1.27 -10.78 5.15
CA LYS A 14 -0.75 -10.04 6.29
C LYS A 14 -0.08 -8.75 5.83
N ILE A 15 -0.38 -7.64 6.50
CA ILE A 15 0.38 -6.39 6.37
C ILE A 15 1.07 -6.02 7.69
N PRO A 16 2.15 -5.22 7.67
CA PRO A 16 2.85 -4.83 8.90
C PRO A 16 1.97 -4.01 9.83
N ARG A 17 1.79 -4.46 11.08
CA ARG A 17 1.01 -3.74 12.10
C ARG A 17 1.65 -2.40 12.52
N GLY A 18 2.98 -2.39 12.61
CA GLY A 18 3.73 -1.31 13.25
C GLY A 18 3.62 0.05 12.56
N LEU A 19 3.31 0.08 11.26
CA LEU A 19 3.15 1.32 10.50
C LEU A 19 1.97 2.16 11.00
N GLY A 20 0.78 1.55 11.10
CA GLY A 20 -0.41 2.25 11.60
C GLY A 20 -0.25 2.73 13.03
N ASP A 21 0.38 1.91 13.89
CA ASP A 21 0.68 2.28 15.28
C ASP A 21 1.49 3.57 15.38
N ILE A 22 2.57 3.69 14.61
CA ILE A 22 3.46 4.86 14.67
C ILE A 22 2.77 6.10 14.07
N ILE A 23 2.16 5.93 12.89
CA ILE A 23 1.55 7.03 12.14
C ILE A 23 0.43 7.68 12.94
N ILE A 24 -0.48 6.89 13.50
CA ILE A 24 -1.64 7.40 14.23
C ILE A 24 -1.22 7.99 15.58
N LYS A 25 -0.37 7.30 16.36
CA LYS A 25 0.04 7.80 17.69
C LYS A 25 0.84 9.09 17.60
N LYS A 26 1.66 9.26 16.57
CA LYS A 26 2.52 10.44 16.38
C LYS A 26 1.92 11.49 15.46
N LYS A 27 0.69 11.29 14.95
CA LYS A 27 0.05 12.13 13.94
C LYS A 27 0.98 12.47 12.77
N MET A 28 1.71 11.47 12.28
CA MET A 28 2.69 11.69 11.21
C MET A 28 1.98 11.90 9.87
N PRO A 29 2.37 12.93 9.09
CA PRO A 29 1.90 13.07 7.71
C PRO A 29 2.34 11.86 6.87
N VAL A 30 1.42 11.31 6.08
CA VAL A 30 1.66 10.19 5.19
C VAL A 30 1.57 10.64 3.74
N LEU A 31 2.57 10.30 2.96
CA LEU A 31 2.56 10.43 1.50
C LEU A 31 2.30 9.05 0.90
N PHE A 32 1.21 8.91 0.16
CA PHE A 32 1.00 7.73 -0.68
C PHE A 32 1.70 7.95 -2.01
N ALA A 33 2.57 7.01 -2.37
CA ALA A 33 3.34 7.12 -3.60
C ALA A 33 3.61 5.75 -4.21
N CYS A 34 3.78 5.73 -5.53
CA CYS A 34 4.32 4.59 -6.25
C CYS A 34 5.29 5.07 -7.35
N LEU A 35 6.20 4.19 -7.74
CA LEU A 35 7.11 4.40 -8.84
C LEU A 35 6.88 3.29 -9.86
N VAL A 36 6.66 3.67 -11.11
CA VAL A 36 6.44 2.73 -12.21
C VAL A 36 7.37 3.06 -13.36
N PHE A 37 7.66 2.09 -14.22
CA PHE A 37 8.24 2.34 -15.52
C PHE A 37 7.34 3.28 -16.31
N HIS A 38 7.98 4.29 -16.89
CA HIS A 38 7.28 5.26 -17.69
C HIS A 38 6.75 4.57 -18.97
N PRO A 39 5.46 4.69 -19.31
CA PRO A 39 4.86 3.92 -20.40
C PRO A 39 5.43 4.27 -21.79
N THR A 40 5.87 5.53 -21.97
CA THR A 40 6.28 6.06 -23.28
C THR A 40 7.62 6.81 -23.31
N SER A 41 8.20 7.17 -22.15
CA SER A 41 9.40 8.00 -22.11
C SER A 41 10.65 7.15 -22.10
N THR A 42 11.56 7.45 -23.02
CA THR A 42 12.91 6.85 -23.09
C THR A 42 13.95 7.69 -22.37
N VAL A 43 13.63 8.96 -22.03
CA VAL A 43 14.51 9.88 -21.30
C VAL A 43 14.33 9.73 -19.79
N HIS A 44 13.07 9.66 -19.34
CA HIS A 44 12.72 9.43 -17.93
C HIS A 44 12.19 8.02 -17.78
N ARG A 45 13.06 7.10 -17.38
CA ARG A 45 12.73 5.67 -17.25
C ARG A 45 11.60 5.38 -16.27
N TYR A 46 11.41 6.23 -15.26
CA TYR A 46 10.42 6.03 -14.22
C TYR A 46 9.48 7.23 -14.09
N LEU A 47 8.22 6.94 -13.78
CA LEU A 47 7.17 7.89 -13.45
C LEU A 47 6.80 7.72 -11.98
N GLY A 48 6.97 8.79 -11.20
CA GLY A 48 6.59 8.83 -9.80
C GLY A 48 5.21 9.45 -9.63
N TYR A 49 4.33 8.74 -8.95
CA TYR A 49 3.06 9.29 -8.46
C TYR A 49 3.19 9.55 -6.98
N ILE A 50 2.95 10.79 -6.56
CA ILE A 50 2.99 11.20 -5.15
C ILE A 50 1.71 11.99 -4.88
N GLU A 51 0.90 11.49 -3.96
CA GLU A 51 -0.27 12.21 -3.48
C GLU A 51 0.10 13.25 -2.41
N PRO A 52 -0.72 14.31 -2.23
CA PRO A 52 -0.54 15.25 -1.14
C PRO A 52 -0.48 14.56 0.23
N PRO A 53 0.27 15.11 1.20
CA PRO A 53 0.37 14.53 2.53
C PRO A 53 -0.98 14.54 3.24
N VAL A 54 -1.31 13.42 3.88
CA VAL A 54 -2.51 13.27 4.71
C VAL A 54 -2.08 13.06 6.15
N VAL A 55 -2.61 13.88 7.05
CA VAL A 55 -2.55 13.61 8.49
C VAL A 55 -3.83 12.89 8.87
N PHE A 56 -3.69 11.69 9.43
CA PHE A 56 -4.83 10.87 9.83
C PHE A 56 -5.22 11.18 11.28
N ASP A 57 -6.51 11.41 11.50
CA ASP A 57 -7.13 11.54 12.82
C ASP A 57 -8.26 10.51 12.95
N CYS A 58 -7.90 9.24 12.79
CA CYS A 58 -8.83 8.11 12.79
C CYS A 58 -8.27 6.93 13.58
N SER A 59 -9.04 5.85 13.66
CA SER A 59 -8.57 4.60 14.27
C SER A 59 -7.48 3.93 13.42
N ILE A 60 -6.63 3.11 14.05
CA ILE A 60 -5.61 2.31 13.33
C ILE A 60 -6.25 1.40 12.28
N ASP A 61 -7.41 0.82 12.58
CA ASP A 61 -8.12 -0.06 11.65
C ASP A 61 -8.65 0.69 10.43
N GLU A 62 -9.16 1.90 10.63
CA GLU A 62 -9.60 2.77 9.55
C GLU A 62 -8.43 3.21 8.65
N PHE A 63 -7.31 3.61 9.26
CA PHE A 63 -6.08 3.89 8.53
C PHE A 63 -5.62 2.70 7.68
N ASN A 64 -5.59 1.49 8.26
CA ASN A 64 -5.19 0.29 7.54
C ASN A 64 -6.12 -0.02 6.35
N ARG A 65 -7.44 0.22 6.49
CA ARG A 65 -8.39 0.09 5.37
C ARG A 65 -8.10 1.10 4.26
N VAL A 66 -7.78 2.35 4.60
CA VAL A 66 -7.39 3.37 3.60
C VAL A 66 -6.09 2.99 2.91
N LEU A 67 -5.09 2.54 3.66
CA LEU A 67 -3.81 2.07 3.15
C LEU A 67 -4.01 0.93 2.13
N VAL A 68 -4.81 -0.08 2.47
CA VAL A 68 -5.11 -1.19 1.56
C VAL A 68 -5.77 -0.68 0.28
N LYS A 69 -6.81 0.15 0.38
CA LYS A 69 -7.48 0.73 -0.80
C LYS A 69 -6.53 1.52 -1.69
N LYS A 70 -5.62 2.30 -1.10
CA LYS A 70 -4.60 3.06 -1.85
C LYS A 70 -3.64 2.15 -2.59
N MET A 71 -3.14 1.10 -1.92
CA MET A 71 -2.31 0.08 -2.57
C MET A 71 -3.05 -0.57 -3.73
N GLU A 72 -4.26 -1.10 -3.49
CA GLU A 72 -5.08 -1.72 -4.54
C GLU A 72 -5.32 -0.80 -5.73
N GLY A 73 -5.50 0.50 -5.50
CA GLY A 73 -5.63 1.50 -6.56
C GLY A 73 -4.39 1.60 -7.44
N PHE A 74 -3.21 1.76 -6.84
CA PHE A 74 -1.95 1.82 -7.60
C PHE A 74 -1.71 0.55 -8.39
N ILE A 75 -1.93 -0.60 -7.76
CA ILE A 75 -1.74 -1.91 -8.38
C ILE A 75 -2.74 -2.13 -9.52
N ARG A 76 -4.01 -1.78 -9.35
CA ARG A 76 -5.00 -1.91 -10.42
C ARG A 76 -4.64 -1.08 -11.65
N THR A 77 -3.96 0.05 -11.44
CA THR A 77 -3.52 0.94 -12.51
C THR A 77 -2.28 0.39 -13.25
N TYR A 78 -1.37 -0.29 -12.52
CA TYR A 78 -0.13 -0.85 -13.06
C TYR A 78 0.12 -2.30 -12.58
N PRO A 79 -0.76 -3.25 -12.95
CA PRO A 79 -0.75 -4.59 -12.35
C PRO A 79 0.49 -5.40 -12.72
N ASP A 80 1.00 -5.20 -13.92
CA ASP A 80 2.21 -5.81 -14.47
C ASP A 80 3.50 -5.34 -13.78
N GLN A 81 3.42 -4.23 -13.04
CA GLN A 81 4.55 -3.62 -12.34
C GLN A 81 4.52 -3.87 -10.83
N TRP A 82 3.59 -4.71 -10.35
CA TRP A 82 3.63 -5.19 -8.98
C TRP A 82 4.56 -6.40 -8.83
N PHE A 83 5.80 -6.13 -8.44
CA PHE A 83 6.79 -7.17 -8.17
C PHE A 83 6.64 -7.81 -6.78
N VAL A 84 5.72 -8.76 -6.66
CA VAL A 84 5.60 -9.69 -5.52
C VAL A 84 5.77 -11.11 -6.02
N PHE A 85 6.92 -11.70 -5.71
CA PHE A 85 7.28 -13.06 -6.15
C PHE A 85 7.19 -14.10 -5.01
N HIS A 86 6.91 -13.65 -3.79
CA HIS A 86 6.73 -14.51 -2.62
C HIS A 86 5.25 -14.85 -2.41
N PRO A 87 4.92 -16.00 -1.82
CA PRO A 87 3.55 -16.33 -1.44
C PRO A 87 3.07 -15.38 -0.34
N GLU A 88 2.25 -14.40 -0.72
CA GLU A 88 1.71 -13.38 0.19
C GLU A 88 0.29 -13.66 0.67
N TRP A 89 -0.42 -14.57 -0.01
CA TRP A 89 -1.78 -14.94 0.36
C TRP A 89 -1.79 -15.96 1.48
N ILE A 90 -2.71 -15.77 2.42
CA ILE A 90 -3.03 -16.77 3.42
C ILE A 90 -3.85 -17.84 2.71
N GLU A 91 -3.23 -18.99 2.45
CA GLU A 91 -3.93 -20.16 1.96
C GLU A 91 -4.86 -20.70 3.06
N GLU A 92 -6.13 -20.91 2.73
CA GLU A 92 -7.04 -21.67 3.58
C GLU A 92 -6.56 -23.12 3.57
N ARG A 93 -6.20 -23.65 4.76
CA ARG A 93 -5.85 -25.06 4.94
C ARG A 93 -7.09 -25.88 5.20
#